data_AF-A0A8K0CH76-F1
#
_entry.id   AF-A0A8K0CH76-F1
#
_cell.length_a   1.000
_cell.length_b   1.000
_cell.length_c   1.000
_cell.angle_alpha   90.00
_cell.angle_beta   90.00
_cell.angle_gamma   90.00
#
_symmetry.space_group_name_H-M   'P 1'
#
loop_
_entity.id
_entity.type
_entity.pdbx_description
1 polymer ?
#
loop_
_entity_poly.entity_id
_entity_poly.type
_entity_poly.pdbx_seq_one_letter_code
_entity_poly.pdbx_strand_id
1 'polypeptide(L)'
;MTARSRPKERDEDTCFKVVDESRLDVVDMRFDRLLKKPPNQTLICLILLATLALSRSAPQYHKGNVPPPYDASRSATILRHDNNNIGIGNYDFAYQTSDGISREERAELKNVGSANEALVVQGQYSYVGDDGVTYTVNYIADENGYRAIGSHLPKN
;
A
#
# COMPACT_ATOMS: atom_id res chain seq x y z
N MET A 1 19.71 47.53 -21.65
CA MET A 1 19.90 46.49 -20.61
C MET A 1 19.33 45.19 -21.16
N THR A 2 20.20 44.34 -21.71
CA THR A 2 19.83 43.08 -22.38
C THR A 2 20.90 42.07 -22.01
N ALA A 3 20.60 41.15 -21.09
CA ALA A 3 21.51 40.07 -20.72
C ALA A 3 21.10 38.80 -21.48
N ARG A 4 21.92 38.43 -22.47
CA ARG A 4 21.86 37.17 -23.20
C ARG A 4 22.38 36.03 -22.31
N SER A 5 21.64 34.93 -22.37
CA SER A 5 21.89 33.61 -21.77
C SER A 5 23.21 32.94 -22.19
N ARG A 6 23.86 32.22 -21.25
CA ARG A 6 24.59 30.95 -21.46
C ARG A 6 24.62 30.12 -20.15
N PRO A 7 24.77 28.79 -20.24
CA PRO A 7 24.06 27.82 -19.41
C PRO A 7 24.85 27.39 -18.15
N LYS A 8 24.12 27.00 -17.10
CA LYS A 8 24.69 26.43 -15.87
C LYS A 8 24.64 24.91 -15.94
N GLU A 9 25.82 24.32 -15.83
CA GLU A 9 26.14 22.90 -15.73
C GLU A 9 25.36 22.23 -14.58
N ARG A 10 24.92 20.99 -14.79
CA ARG A 10 24.16 20.20 -13.82
C ARG A 10 25.13 19.57 -12.82
N ASP A 11 25.22 20.17 -11.65
CA ASP A 11 25.86 19.56 -10.48
C ASP A 11 24.76 19.06 -9.53
N GLU A 12 24.35 17.81 -9.72
CA GLU A 12 23.51 17.09 -8.76
C GLU A 12 24.38 16.56 -7.62
N ASP A 13 24.72 17.44 -6.67
CA ASP A 13 25.25 17.04 -5.37
C ASP A 13 24.38 17.63 -4.27
N THR A 14 23.15 17.11 -4.15
CA THR A 14 22.32 17.34 -2.96
C THR A 14 22.49 16.19 -1.98
N CYS A 15 23.54 16.31 -1.18
CA CYS A 15 23.53 16.10 0.27
C CYS A 15 22.55 15.03 0.78
N PHE A 16 22.94 13.76 0.70
CA PHE A 16 22.45 12.77 1.65
C PHE A 16 23.20 13.03 2.96
N LYS A 17 22.51 13.61 3.95
CA LYS A 17 23.00 13.65 5.33
C LYS A 17 23.02 12.21 5.84
N VAL A 18 24.16 11.54 5.62
CA VAL A 18 24.53 10.33 6.35
C VAL A 18 24.62 10.74 7.81
N VAL A 19 23.80 10.07 8.61
CA VAL A 19 23.78 10.18 10.06
C VAL A 19 25.21 10.04 10.59
N ASP A 20 25.56 11.00 11.41
CA ASP A 20 26.77 11.05 12.21
C ASP A 20 26.87 9.81 13.11
N GLU A 21 27.73 8.87 12.73
CA GLU A 21 28.32 7.89 13.65
C GLU A 21 29.82 8.13 13.74
N SER A 22 30.21 9.37 14.05
CA SER A 22 31.55 9.67 14.57
C SER A 22 31.70 9.13 16.01
N ARG A 23 31.63 7.80 16.17
CA ARG A 23 32.17 7.12 17.35
C ARG A 23 32.42 5.62 17.20
N LEU A 24 32.91 5.18 16.05
CA LEU A 24 33.60 3.88 15.92
C LEU A 24 35.10 4.03 16.25
N ASP A 25 35.40 4.62 17.40
CA ASP A 25 36.69 4.41 18.03
C ASP A 25 36.58 3.14 18.88
N VAL A 26 37.61 2.28 18.81
CA VAL A 26 37.76 0.99 19.51
C VAL A 26 37.27 -0.26 18.76
N VAL A 27 37.67 -0.39 17.49
CA VAL A 27 38.08 -1.73 16.97
C VAL A 27 39.43 -1.62 16.26
N ASP A 28 40.39 -0.87 16.82
CA ASP A 28 41.81 -1.14 16.55
C ASP A 28 42.27 -2.28 17.45
N MET A 29 41.72 -3.47 17.17
CA MET A 29 42.13 -4.71 17.81
C MET A 29 43.42 -5.16 17.14
N ARG A 30 44.55 -4.65 17.64
CA ARG A 30 45.94 -5.10 17.42
C ARG A 30 46.04 -6.40 16.60
N PHE A 31 46.10 -6.24 15.29
CA PHE A 31 46.26 -7.34 14.33
C PHE A 31 47.61 -8.07 14.52
N ASP A 32 48.55 -7.44 15.22
CA ASP A 32 49.92 -7.94 15.46
C ASP A 32 50.03 -9.13 16.42
N ARG A 33 48.92 -9.58 17.04
CA ARG A 33 48.93 -10.78 17.91
C ARG A 33 48.36 -12.04 17.27
N LEU A 34 47.97 -12.00 16.00
CA LEU A 34 47.41 -13.16 15.30
C LEU A 34 48.45 -14.06 14.59
N LEU A 35 49.72 -13.67 14.55
CA LEU A 35 50.79 -14.44 13.90
C LEU A 35 51.53 -15.43 14.83
N LYS A 36 51.07 -15.62 16.07
CA LYS A 36 51.77 -16.46 17.06
C LYS A 36 50.82 -17.38 17.84
N LYS A 37 49.99 -18.14 17.12
CA LYS A 37 49.21 -19.24 17.71
C LYS A 37 49.48 -20.54 16.94
N PRO A 38 49.53 -21.69 17.64
CA PRO A 38 49.81 -22.97 16.99
C PRO A 38 48.74 -23.29 15.94
N PRO A 39 49.10 -23.99 14.85
CA PRO A 39 48.33 -24.12 13.61
C PRO A 39 46.95 -24.80 13.76
N ASN A 40 46.62 -25.32 14.94
CA ASN A 40 45.35 -25.99 15.24
C ASN A 40 44.27 -25.05 15.81
N GLN A 41 44.61 -23.86 16.33
CA GLN A 41 43.62 -22.93 16.90
C GLN A 41 42.99 -21.99 15.87
N THR A 42 43.71 -21.61 14.82
CA THR A 42 43.21 -20.75 13.74
C THR A 42 42.15 -21.46 12.91
N LEU A 43 42.34 -22.76 12.64
CA LEU A 43 41.40 -23.57 11.87
C LEU A 43 40.07 -23.78 12.62
N ILE A 44 40.12 -23.96 13.94
CA ILE A 44 38.93 -24.13 14.79
C ILE A 44 38.09 -22.84 14.84
N CYS A 45 38.74 -21.66 14.93
CA CYS A 45 38.04 -20.37 14.90
C CYS A 45 37.36 -20.09 13.55
N LEU A 46 37.98 -20.46 12.43
CA LEU A 46 37.40 -20.27 11.09
C LEU A 46 36.18 -21.17 10.84
N ILE A 47 36.18 -22.40 11.37
CA ILE A 47 35.05 -23.34 11.25
C ILE A 47 33.87 -22.92 12.15
N LEU A 48 34.13 -22.36 13.32
CA LEU A 48 33.09 -21.82 14.21
C LEU A 48 32.41 -20.55 13.64
N LEU A 49 33.13 -19.72 12.89
CA LEU A 49 32.57 -18.54 12.22
C LEU A 49 31.73 -18.88 10.97
N ALA A 50 32.00 -20.02 10.31
CA ALA A 50 31.29 -20.43 9.09
C ALA A 50 29.94 -21.14 9.35
N THR A 51 29.66 -21.61 10.57
CA THR A 51 28.44 -22.38 10.90
C THR A 51 27.31 -21.56 11.52
N LEU A 52 27.52 -20.27 11.79
CA LEU A 52 26.46 -19.32 12.18
C LEU A 52 25.74 -18.67 10.98
N ALA A 53 25.98 -19.13 9.75
CA ALA A 53 25.38 -18.57 8.53
C ALA A 53 24.31 -19.48 7.88
N LEU A 54 23.63 -20.33 8.66
CA LEU A 54 22.33 -20.87 8.24
C LEU A 54 21.27 -19.80 8.49
N SER A 55 21.20 -18.85 7.55
CA SER A 55 20.08 -17.93 7.44
C SER A 55 18.79 -18.76 7.39
N ARG A 56 18.03 -18.73 8.48
CA ARG A 56 16.63 -19.14 8.45
C ARG A 56 15.94 -18.16 7.52
N SER A 57 15.75 -18.53 6.26
CA SER A 57 14.70 -17.95 5.44
C SER A 57 13.35 -18.41 6.01
N ALA A 58 13.01 -17.93 7.20
CA ALA A 58 11.66 -17.94 7.69
C ALA A 58 10.97 -16.72 7.06
N PRO A 59 9.84 -16.88 6.35
CA PRO A 59 8.99 -15.74 6.04
C PRO A 59 8.75 -15.00 7.35
N GLN A 60 9.13 -13.73 7.40
CA GLN A 60 8.86 -12.88 8.55
C GLN A 60 7.33 -12.72 8.59
N TYR A 61 6.65 -13.56 9.38
CA TYR A 61 5.28 -13.31 9.76
C TYR A 61 5.29 -12.11 10.70
N HIS A 62 5.22 -10.93 10.10
CA HIS A 62 5.14 -9.67 10.81
C HIS A 62 3.74 -9.56 11.42
N LYS A 63 3.61 -10.07 12.65
CA LYS A 63 2.42 -9.90 13.46
C LYS A 63 2.29 -8.43 13.81
N GLY A 64 1.51 -7.71 13.01
CA GLY A 64 0.96 -6.39 13.35
C GLY A 64 1.76 -5.18 12.88
N ASN A 65 1.96 -5.04 11.57
CA ASN A 65 1.95 -3.72 10.92
C ASN A 65 1.00 -3.87 9.73
N VAL A 66 -0.26 -3.46 9.90
CA VAL A 66 -1.06 -3.10 8.71
C VAL A 66 -0.39 -1.82 8.20
N PRO A 67 0.21 -1.81 7.01
CA PRO A 67 0.74 -0.56 6.46
C PRO A 67 -0.39 0.48 6.49
N PRO A 68 -0.11 1.73 6.89
CA PRO A 68 -1.12 2.78 6.84
C PRO A 68 -1.77 2.79 5.46
N PRO A 69 -3.09 3.03 5.33
CA PRO A 69 -3.86 2.76 4.12
C PRO A 69 -3.25 3.35 2.84
N TYR A 70 -2.53 4.47 2.98
CA TYR A 70 -1.82 5.10 1.88
C TYR A 70 -0.77 4.21 1.21
N ASP A 71 -0.07 3.33 1.92
CA ASP A 71 0.99 2.48 1.34
C ASP A 71 0.39 1.24 0.68
N ALA A 72 -0.67 0.67 1.27
CA ALA A 72 -1.45 -0.40 0.65
C ALA A 72 -2.09 0.04 -0.68
N SER A 73 -2.64 1.26 -0.74
CA SER A 73 -3.28 1.79 -1.94
C SER A 73 -2.34 1.96 -3.14
N ARG A 74 -1.05 2.29 -2.93
CA ARG A 74 -0.08 2.51 -4.01
C ARG A 74 0.28 1.25 -4.79
N SER A 75 0.12 0.09 -4.17
CA SER A 75 0.40 -1.23 -4.75
C SER A 75 -0.87 -2.08 -4.86
N ALA A 76 -2.05 -1.46 -4.75
CA ALA A 76 -3.32 -2.15 -4.78
C ALA A 76 -3.54 -2.85 -6.14
N THR A 77 -4.05 -4.08 -6.06
CA THR A 77 -4.41 -4.90 -7.22
C THR A 77 -5.87 -5.26 -7.16
N ILE A 78 -6.48 -5.51 -8.32
CA ILE A 78 -7.87 -5.93 -8.41
C ILE A 78 -7.96 -7.41 -8.03
N LEU A 79 -8.73 -7.72 -6.99
CA LEU A 79 -9.02 -9.09 -6.53
C LEU A 79 -10.29 -9.64 -7.17
N ARG A 80 -11.28 -8.78 -7.41
CA ARG A 80 -12.55 -9.12 -8.04
C ARG A 80 -12.99 -7.98 -8.95
N HIS A 81 -13.55 -8.33 -10.10
CA HIS A 81 -14.17 -7.39 -11.00
C HIS A 81 -15.28 -8.08 -11.79
N ASP A 82 -16.51 -7.67 -11.53
CA ASP A 82 -17.72 -8.12 -12.22
C ASP A 82 -18.36 -6.92 -12.92
N ASN A 83 -18.67 -7.06 -14.20
CA ASN A 83 -19.41 -6.08 -14.97
C ASN A 83 -20.40 -6.80 -15.88
N ASN A 84 -21.66 -6.85 -15.45
CA ASN A 84 -22.75 -7.44 -16.19
C ASN A 84 -23.67 -6.30 -16.67
N ASN A 85 -23.44 -5.85 -17.90
CA ASN A 85 -24.26 -4.83 -18.54
C ASN A 85 -24.62 -5.28 -19.96
N ILE A 86 -25.89 -5.60 -20.16
CA ILE A 86 -26.44 -6.06 -21.44
C ILE A 86 -26.96 -4.91 -22.32
N GLY A 87 -26.86 -3.66 -21.86
CA GLY A 87 -27.22 -2.45 -22.62
C GLY A 87 -28.72 -2.15 -22.68
N ILE A 88 -29.54 -2.84 -21.88
CA ILE A 88 -31.02 -2.78 -21.95
C ILE A 88 -31.65 -2.20 -20.67
N GLY A 89 -30.87 -1.45 -19.87
CA GLY A 89 -31.35 -0.72 -18.69
C GLY A 89 -30.80 -1.24 -17.36
N ASN A 90 -30.79 -2.56 -17.16
CA ASN A 90 -30.25 -3.15 -15.94
C ASN A 90 -28.75 -3.43 -16.09
N TYR A 91 -28.00 -3.21 -15.00
CA TYR A 91 -26.63 -3.67 -14.90
C TYR A 91 -26.29 -4.08 -13.46
N ASP A 92 -25.33 -4.99 -13.33
CA ASP A 92 -24.66 -5.30 -12.08
C ASP A 92 -23.17 -4.97 -12.23
N PHE A 93 -22.61 -4.30 -11.25
CA PHE A 93 -21.20 -3.95 -11.23
C PHE A 93 -20.61 -4.18 -9.84
N ALA A 94 -19.46 -4.83 -9.77
CA ALA A 94 -18.74 -5.02 -8.53
C ALA A 94 -17.24 -5.02 -8.75
N TYR A 95 -16.49 -4.46 -7.81
CA TYR A 95 -15.04 -4.67 -7.74
C TYR A 95 -14.55 -4.74 -6.30
N GLN A 96 -13.38 -5.36 -6.15
CA GLN A 96 -12.64 -5.40 -4.91
C GLN A 96 -11.15 -5.28 -5.19
N THR A 97 -10.45 -4.54 -4.35
CA THR A 97 -9.00 -4.35 -4.44
C THR A 97 -8.29 -4.87 -3.18
N SER A 98 -7.00 -5.16 -3.32
CA SER A 98 -6.19 -5.77 -2.26
C SER A 98 -5.92 -4.87 -1.06
N ASP A 99 -6.16 -3.57 -1.18
CA ASP A 99 -6.10 -2.58 -0.09
C ASP A 99 -7.40 -2.52 0.73
N GLY A 100 -8.38 -3.37 0.44
CA GLY A 100 -9.63 -3.46 1.19
C GLY A 100 -10.74 -2.53 0.72
N ILE A 101 -10.58 -1.88 -0.44
CA ILE A 101 -11.68 -1.16 -1.09
C ILE A 101 -12.58 -2.16 -1.81
N SER A 102 -13.89 -2.00 -1.65
CA SER A 102 -14.89 -2.71 -2.46
C SER A 102 -16.04 -1.80 -2.85
N ARG A 103 -16.66 -2.08 -3.99
CA ARG A 103 -17.90 -1.44 -4.44
C ARG A 103 -18.75 -2.49 -5.12
N GLU A 104 -20.04 -2.44 -4.85
CA GLU A 104 -21.05 -3.28 -5.48
C GLU A 104 -22.28 -2.41 -5.74
N GLU A 105 -22.83 -2.48 -6.95
CA GLU A 105 -24.03 -1.76 -7.32
C GLU A 105 -24.84 -2.50 -8.36
N ARG A 106 -26.15 -2.28 -8.33
CA ARG A 106 -27.11 -2.75 -9.32
C ARG A 106 -27.98 -1.59 -9.75
N ALA A 107 -28.21 -1.50 -11.05
CA ALA A 107 -29.24 -0.63 -11.59
C ALA A 107 -30.45 -1.41 -12.08
N GLU A 108 -31.61 -0.83 -11.84
CA GLU A 108 -32.92 -1.33 -12.25
C GLU A 108 -33.67 -0.20 -12.96
N LEU A 109 -34.11 -0.44 -14.19
CA LEU A 109 -34.98 0.49 -14.91
C LEU A 109 -36.44 0.30 -14.46
N LYS A 110 -37.03 1.31 -13.84
CA LYS A 110 -38.42 1.31 -13.35
C LYS A 110 -39.35 2.06 -14.29
N ASN A 111 -40.62 1.63 -14.30
CA ASN A 111 -41.72 2.22 -15.07
C ASN A 111 -41.45 2.36 -16.58
N VAL A 112 -40.79 1.35 -17.17
CA VAL A 112 -40.43 1.30 -18.60
C VAL A 112 -41.64 1.58 -19.49
N GLY A 113 -41.49 2.51 -20.44
CA GLY A 113 -42.55 2.87 -21.39
C GLY A 113 -43.63 3.80 -20.83
N SER A 114 -43.40 4.43 -19.68
CA SER A 114 -44.28 5.45 -19.10
C SER A 114 -43.59 6.82 -19.02
N ALA A 115 -44.35 7.87 -18.70
CA ALA A 115 -43.78 9.21 -18.47
C ALA A 115 -42.85 9.30 -17.25
N ASN A 116 -42.89 8.30 -16.35
CA ASN A 116 -42.09 8.23 -15.12
C ASN A 116 -41.01 7.14 -15.22
N GLU A 117 -40.53 6.84 -16.43
CA GLU A 117 -39.42 5.92 -16.64
C GLU A 117 -38.16 6.47 -15.95
N ALA A 118 -37.60 5.70 -15.02
CA ALA A 118 -36.46 6.13 -14.22
C ALA A 118 -35.51 4.99 -13.89
N LEU A 119 -34.22 5.29 -13.92
CA LEU A 119 -33.17 4.37 -13.50
C LEU A 119 -32.96 4.49 -11.98
N VAL A 120 -33.10 3.37 -11.28
CA VAL A 120 -32.82 3.26 -9.84
C VAL A 120 -31.52 2.50 -9.65
N VAL A 121 -30.53 3.12 -9.02
CA VAL A 121 -29.24 2.50 -8.70
C VAL A 121 -29.17 2.28 -7.18
N GLN A 122 -28.88 1.05 -6.78
CA GLN A 122 -28.66 0.70 -5.38
C GLN A 122 -27.29 0.06 -5.26
N GLY A 123 -26.53 0.46 -4.25
CA GLY A 123 -25.21 -0.10 -4.08
C GLY A 123 -24.62 0.19 -2.71
N GLN A 124 -23.42 -0.34 -2.54
CA GLN A 124 -22.59 -0.10 -1.38
C GLN A 124 -21.13 0.07 -1.83
N TYR A 125 -20.39 0.85 -1.05
CA TYR A 125 -18.94 0.85 -1.13
C TYR A 125 -18.35 0.74 0.27
N SER A 126 -17.20 0.11 0.37
CA SER A 126 -16.45 0.01 1.61
C SER A 126 -14.98 0.32 1.40
N TYR A 127 -14.34 0.85 2.44
CA TYR A 127 -12.93 1.20 2.47
C TYR A 127 -12.38 1.08 3.88
N VAL A 128 -11.07 0.90 4.01
CA VAL A 128 -10.37 0.91 5.29
C VAL A 128 -9.92 2.34 5.58
N GLY A 129 -10.34 2.91 6.71
CA GLY A 129 -9.92 4.23 7.15
C GLY A 129 -8.52 4.26 7.76
N ASP A 130 -8.01 5.45 8.03
CA ASP A 130 -6.67 5.66 8.62
C ASP A 130 -6.54 5.09 10.05
N ASP A 131 -7.68 4.86 10.71
CA ASP A 131 -7.80 4.19 12.00
C ASP A 131 -7.82 2.65 11.90
N GLY A 132 -7.75 2.10 10.69
CA GLY A 132 -7.84 0.66 10.42
C GLY A 132 -9.27 0.11 10.48
N VAL A 133 -10.29 0.96 10.63
CA VAL A 133 -11.69 0.56 10.67
C VAL A 133 -12.24 0.49 9.24
N THR A 134 -13.00 -0.55 8.92
CA THR A 134 -13.72 -0.63 7.65
C THR A 134 -15.01 0.18 7.73
N TYR A 135 -15.11 1.17 6.85
CA TYR A 135 -16.28 2.01 6.69
C TYR A 135 -17.10 1.54 5.51
N THR A 136 -18.40 1.32 5.73
CA THR A 136 -19.35 0.96 4.67
C THR A 136 -20.39 2.05 4.52
N VAL A 137 -20.67 2.40 3.26
CA VAL A 137 -21.76 3.29 2.87
C VAL A 137 -22.68 2.52 1.95
N ASN A 138 -23.97 2.49 2.29
CA ASN A 138 -25.03 2.01 1.41
C ASN A 138 -25.73 3.22 0.82
N TYR A 139 -26.14 3.14 -0.43
CA TYR A 139 -26.82 4.25 -1.08
C TYR A 139 -27.89 3.79 -2.07
N ILE A 140 -28.83 4.70 -2.30
CA ILE A 140 -29.88 4.58 -3.30
C ILE A 140 -29.88 5.89 -4.10
N ALA A 141 -29.85 5.78 -5.42
CA ALA A 141 -30.02 6.87 -6.36
C ALA A 141 -31.25 6.59 -7.22
N ASP A 142 -32.26 7.45 -7.13
CA ASP A 142 -33.51 7.38 -7.90
C ASP A 142 -34.00 8.80 -8.25
N GLU A 143 -35.25 8.93 -8.67
CA GLU A 143 -35.90 10.21 -8.99
C GLU A 143 -35.85 11.22 -7.84
N ASN A 144 -35.77 10.74 -6.60
CA ASN A 144 -35.67 11.56 -5.39
C ASN A 144 -34.20 11.92 -5.05
N GLY A 145 -33.26 11.64 -5.96
CA GLY A 145 -31.84 11.96 -5.82
C GLY A 145 -31.02 10.88 -5.11
N TYR A 146 -29.77 11.24 -4.77
CA TYR A 146 -28.85 10.35 -4.08
C TYR A 146 -29.02 10.42 -2.56
N ARG A 147 -29.20 9.26 -1.92
CA ARG A 147 -29.32 9.14 -0.47
C ARG A 147 -28.39 8.04 0.02
N ALA A 148 -27.48 8.40 0.91
CA ALA A 148 -26.51 7.47 1.50
C ALA A 148 -26.73 7.30 3.00
N ILE A 149 -26.48 6.09 3.48
CA ILE A 149 -26.51 5.72 4.89
C ILE A 149 -25.20 5.02 5.24
N GLY A 150 -24.58 5.46 6.33
CA GLY A 150 -23.34 4.91 6.86
C GLY A 150 -23.22 5.27 8.33
N SER A 151 -22.56 4.43 9.12
CA SER A 151 -22.35 4.66 10.55
C SER A 151 -21.56 5.94 10.85
N HIS A 152 -20.71 6.36 9.91
CA HIS A 152 -19.83 7.53 10.00
C HIS A 152 -20.39 8.77 9.28
N LEU A 153 -21.55 8.66 8.63
CA LEU A 153 -22.14 9.78 7.91
C LEU A 153 -22.99 10.65 8.86
N PRO A 154 -22.99 11.97 8.67
CA PRO A 154 -23.90 12.85 9.40
C PRO A 154 -25.34 12.46 9.12
N LYS A 155 -26.17 12.41 10.17
CA LYS A 155 -27.62 12.26 10.05
C LYS A 155 -28.25 13.63 10.24
N ASN A 156 -28.98 14.11 9.22
CA ASN A 156 -29.77 15.34 9.28
C ASN A 156 -31.21 15.03 9.64
#